data_AF-A0A840PVI5-F1
#
_entry.id   AF-A0A840PVI5-F1
#
_cell.length_a   1.000
_cell.length_b   1.000
_cell.length_c   1.000
_cell.angle_alpha   90.00
_cell.angle_beta   90.00
_cell.angle_gamma   90.00
#
_symmetry.space_group_name_H-M   'P 1'
#
loop_
_entity.id
_entity.type
_entity.pdbx_description
1 polymer ?
#
loop_
_entity_poly.entity_id
_entity_poly.type
_entity_poly.pdbx_seq_one_letter_code
_entity_poly.pdbx_strand_id
1 'polypeptide(L)'
;MQTFGCVRFVYNKMLAERKETYEKFKDDKETLKKQKFPTPAKNKKEFPFLKEVDSLALANAQIHLQNAYKNFFEDRAEFPNEYLEYWKVNNIMFY
;
A
#
# COMPACT_ATOMS: atom_id res chain seq x y z
N MET A 1 -6.54 -6.73 -19.82
CA MET A 1 -5.37 -6.02 -19.25
C MET A 1 -5.75 -4.90 -18.26
N GLN A 2 -6.83 -5.03 -17.46
CA GLN A 2 -7.26 -3.96 -16.53
C GLN A 2 -6.75 -4.13 -15.08
N THR A 3 -6.28 -5.33 -14.71
CA THR A 3 -5.93 -5.68 -13.32
C THR A 3 -4.69 -4.96 -12.81
N PHE A 4 -3.61 -4.90 -13.61
CA PHE A 4 -2.34 -4.28 -13.20
C PHE A 4 -2.46 -2.78 -12.91
N GLY A 5 -3.22 -2.05 -13.74
CA GLY A 5 -3.43 -0.62 -13.55
C GLY A 5 -4.18 -0.30 -12.26
N CYS A 6 -5.21 -1.10 -11.96
CA CYS A 6 -6.00 -0.91 -10.75
C CYS A 6 -5.23 -1.28 -9.47
N VAL A 7 -4.45 -2.37 -9.50
CA VAL A 7 -3.61 -2.77 -8.36
C VAL A 7 -2.54 -1.70 -8.08
N ARG A 8 -1.90 -1.17 -9.13
CA ARG A 8 -0.93 -0.06 -9.00
C ARG A 8 -1.58 1.18 -8.40
N PHE A 9 -2.77 1.55 -8.87
CA PHE A 9 -3.49 2.72 -8.37
C PHE A 9 -3.80 2.57 -6.87
N VAL A 10 -4.33 1.43 -6.44
CA VAL A 10 -4.66 1.18 -5.03
C VAL A 10 -3.41 1.21 -4.16
N TYR A 11 -2.34 0.55 -4.60
CA TYR A 11 -1.09 0.55 -3.84
C TYR A 11 -0.52 1.97 -3.69
N ASN A 12 -0.44 2.72 -4.80
CA ASN A 12 0.08 4.09 -4.77
C ASN A 12 -0.80 5.02 -3.93
N LYS A 13 -2.13 4.87 -4.00
CA LYS A 13 -3.07 5.63 -3.16
C LYS A 13 -2.82 5.36 -1.67
N MET A 14 -2.75 4.09 -1.28
CA MET A 14 -2.48 3.70 0.11
C MET A 14 -1.08 4.12 0.57
N LEU A 15 -0.09 4.05 -0.32
CA LEU A 15 1.27 4.50 -0.03
C LEU A 15 1.31 6.01 0.21
N ALA A 16 0.65 6.80 -0.65
CA ALA A 16 0.58 8.24 -0.54
C ALA A 16 -0.11 8.68 0.76
N GLU A 17 -1.24 8.05 1.12
CA GLU A 17 -1.94 8.32 2.39
C GLU A 17 -1.06 8.02 3.60
N ARG A 18 -0.35 6.88 3.58
CA ARG A 18 0.57 6.51 4.66
C ARG A 18 1.79 7.42 4.71
N LYS A 19 2.30 7.86 3.57
CA LYS A 19 3.42 8.81 3.48
C LYS A 19 3.04 10.17 4.02
N GLU A 20 1.89 10.70 3.64
CA GLU A 20 1.39 11.97 4.16
C GLU A 20 1.18 11.90 5.69
N THR A 21 0.60 10.79 6.16
CA THR A 21 0.45 10.53 7.60
C THR A 21 1.82 10.43 8.29
N TYR A 22 2.76 9.70 7.70
CA TYR A 22 4.10 9.55 8.22
C TYR A 22 4.81 10.91 8.29
N GLU A 23 4.79 11.72 7.23
CA GLU A 23 5.43 13.03 7.23
C GLU A 23 4.81 14.00 8.25
N LYS A 24 3.49 13.91 8.47
CA LYS A 24 2.77 14.72 9.48
C LYS A 24 3.07 14.30 10.92
N PHE A 25 3.26 13.01 11.17
CA PHE A 25 3.39 12.44 12.53
C PHE A 25 4.74 11.77 12.79
N LYS A 26 5.75 11.92 11.93
CA LYS A 26 7.08 11.30 12.09
C LYS A 26 7.76 11.73 13.38
N ASP A 27 7.50 12.96 13.82
CA ASP A 27 8.00 13.53 15.08
C ASP A 27 7.19 13.02 16.29
N ASP A 28 5.95 12.59 16.10
CA ASP A 28 5.04 12.07 17.14
C ASP A 28 4.73 10.58 16.94
N LYS A 29 5.66 9.73 17.39
CA LYS A 29 5.59 8.26 17.24
C LYS A 29 4.35 7.64 17.88
N GLU A 30 3.81 8.24 18.94
CA GLU A 30 2.58 7.76 19.59
C GLU A 30 1.34 7.97 18.72
N THR A 31 1.21 9.16 18.12
CA THR A 31 0.09 9.48 17.21
C THR A 31 0.21 8.70 15.91
N LEU A 32 1.43 8.52 15.40
CA LEU A 32 1.69 7.70 14.22
C LEU A 32 1.22 6.25 14.40
N LYS A 33 1.45 5.64 15.58
CA LYS A 33 0.96 4.29 15.90
C LYS A 33 -0.57 4.21 16.06
N LYS A 34 -1.21 5.32 16.44
CA LYS A 34 -2.67 5.42 16.62
C LYS A 34 -3.42 5.68 15.32
N GLN A 35 -2.73 6.04 14.24
CA GLN A 35 -3.36 6.32 12.96
C GLN A 35 -3.99 5.06 12.33
N LYS A 36 -5.23 5.22 11.88
CA LYS A 36 -6.03 4.16 11.28
C LYS A 36 -6.04 4.33 9.77
N PHE A 37 -5.43 3.39 9.08
CA PHE A 37 -5.44 3.38 7.62
C PHE A 37 -6.76 2.81 7.07
N PRO A 38 -7.26 3.34 5.95
CA PRO A 38 -8.48 2.84 5.33
C PRO A 38 -8.30 1.37 4.91
N THR A 39 -9.33 0.57 5.16
CA THR A 39 -9.37 -0.82 4.69
C THR A 39 -9.69 -0.86 3.19
N PRO A 40 -9.28 -1.92 2.46
CA PRO A 40 -9.58 -2.06 1.03
C PRO A 40 -11.07 -1.96 0.71
N ALA A 41 -11.94 -2.30 1.66
CA ALA A 41 -13.38 -2.17 1.55
C ALA A 41 -13.83 -0.70 1.39
N LYS A 42 -13.15 0.27 2.01
CA LYS A 42 -13.41 1.70 1.76
C LYS A 42 -12.99 2.10 0.35
N ASN A 43 -11.81 1.65 -0.09
CA ASN A 43 -11.33 1.95 -1.45
C ASN A 43 -12.28 1.39 -2.52
N LYS A 44 -12.84 0.19 -2.32
CA LYS A 44 -13.86 -0.39 -3.22
C LYS A 44 -15.18 0.39 -3.26
N LYS A 45 -15.53 1.13 -2.20
CA LYS A 45 -16.69 2.04 -2.20
C LYS A 45 -16.40 3.33 -2.95
N GLU A 46 -15.19 3.86 -2.79
CA GLU A 46 -14.76 5.12 -3.40
C GLU A 46 -14.42 4.97 -4.89
N PHE A 47 -13.94 3.80 -5.28
CA PHE A 47 -13.51 3.48 -6.64
C PHE A 47 -14.26 2.26 -7.17
N PRO A 48 -15.41 2.43 -7.85
CA PRO A 48 -16.23 1.32 -8.33
C PRO A 48 -15.51 0.43 -9.35
N PHE A 49 -14.52 0.95 -10.09
CA PHE A 49 -13.66 0.15 -10.97
C PHE A 49 -12.82 -0.91 -10.21
N LEU A 50 -12.67 -0.79 -8.89
CA LEU A 50 -12.03 -1.81 -8.05
C LEU A 50 -12.93 -3.02 -7.77
N LYS A 51 -14.22 -2.98 -8.13
CA LYS A 51 -15.09 -4.16 -8.07
C LYS A 51 -14.72 -5.22 -9.10
N GLU A 52 -14.16 -4.81 -10.24
CA GLU A 52 -13.76 -5.72 -11.32
C GLU A 52 -12.36 -6.33 -11.11
N VAL A 53 -11.62 -5.80 -10.14
CA VAL A 53 -10.27 -6.31 -9.80
C VAL A 53 -10.39 -7.55 -8.95
N ASP A 54 -9.57 -8.55 -9.28
CA ASP A 54 -9.44 -9.76 -8.49
C ASP A 54 -9.17 -9.44 -7.02
N SER A 55 -9.99 -10.00 -6.13
CA SER A 55 -9.92 -9.68 -4.70
C SER A 55 -8.64 -10.23 -4.04
N LEU A 56 -8.02 -11.27 -4.60
CA LEU A 56 -6.72 -11.77 -4.15
C LEU A 56 -5.61 -10.79 -4.52
N ALA A 57 -5.64 -10.21 -5.72
CA ALA A 57 -4.67 -9.21 -6.14
C ALA A 57 -4.67 -7.97 -5.21
N LEU A 58 -5.86 -7.50 -4.81
CA LEU A 58 -6.00 -6.40 -3.85
C LEU A 58 -5.53 -6.77 -2.45
N ALA A 59 -5.85 -7.98 -1.98
CA ALA A 59 -5.39 -8.48 -0.69
C ALA A 59 -3.85 -8.60 -0.65
N ASN A 60 -3.25 -9.15 -1.71
CA ASN A 60 -1.80 -9.27 -1.84
C ASN A 60 -1.13 -7.89 -1.83
N ALA A 61 -1.65 -6.91 -2.58
CA ALA A 61 -1.12 -5.54 -2.56
C ALA A 61 -1.14 -4.93 -1.15
N GLN A 62 -2.21 -5.14 -0.39
CA GLN A 62 -2.29 -4.70 1.00
C GLN A 62 -1.28 -5.42 1.91
N ILE A 63 -1.15 -6.74 1.80
CA ILE A 63 -0.21 -7.55 2.60
C ILE A 63 1.23 -7.11 2.32
N HIS A 64 1.58 -6.90 1.05
CA HIS A 64 2.90 -6.41 0.67
C HIS A 64 3.18 -5.03 1.26
N LEU A 65 2.23 -4.09 1.16
CA LEU A 65 2.38 -2.77 1.77
C LEU A 65 2.48 -2.87 3.30
N GLN A 66 1.73 -3.75 3.95
CA GLN A 66 1.85 -3.98 5.39
C GLN A 66 3.23 -4.53 5.77
N ASN A 67 3.75 -5.50 5.03
CA ASN A 67 5.07 -6.07 5.28
C ASN A 67 6.19 -5.05 5.05
N ALA A 68 6.10 -4.23 4.01
CA ALA A 68 7.10 -3.18 3.75
C ALA A 68 7.14 -2.15 4.89
N TYR A 69 5.96 -1.69 5.35
CA TYR A 69 5.89 -0.79 6.51
C TYR A 69 6.35 -1.48 7.80
N LYS A 70 6.01 -2.75 8.01
CA LYS A 70 6.47 -3.51 9.17
C LYS A 70 8.01 -3.58 9.19
N ASN A 71 8.63 -3.96 8.07
CA ASN A 71 10.08 -4.00 7.94
C ASN A 71 10.70 -2.61 8.15
N PHE A 72 10.07 -1.55 7.65
CA PHE A 72 10.50 -0.17 7.89
C PHE A 72 10.46 0.21 9.38
N PHE A 73 9.38 -0.10 10.10
CA PHE A 73 9.28 0.18 11.53
C PHE A 73 10.19 -0.72 12.39
N GLU A 74 10.59 -1.88 11.89
CA GLU A 74 11.58 -2.77 12.51
C GLU A 74 13.02 -2.43 12.12
N ASP A 75 13.26 -1.33 11.40
CA ASP A 75 14.58 -0.91 10.90
C ASP A 75 15.27 -1.95 10.00
N ARG A 76 14.48 -2.85 9.38
CA ARG A 76 14.96 -3.91 8.47
C ARG A 76 14.88 -3.52 6.99
N ALA A 77 14.21 -2.42 6.68
CA ALA A 77 14.05 -1.89 5.33
C ALA A 77 13.89 -0.37 5.37
N GLU A 78 14.19 0.27 4.24
CA GLU A 78 13.94 1.71 4.06
C GLU A 78 12.44 1.98 3.83
N PHE A 79 12.06 3.26 3.87
CA PHE A 79 10.66 3.66 3.67
C PHE A 79 10.14 3.13 2.33
N PRO A 80 8.93 2.53 2.28
CA PRO A 80 8.44 1.90 1.07
C PRO A 80 8.35 2.89 -0.10
N ASN A 81 8.97 2.50 -1.23
CA ASN A 81 8.94 3.26 -2.48
C ASN A 81 7.75 2.90 -3.36
N GLU A 82 7.55 3.68 -4.43
CA GLU A 82 6.45 3.53 -5.38
C GLU A 82 6.43 2.13 -6.02
N TYR A 83 5.23 1.65 -6.37
CA TYR A 83 4.94 0.28 -6.80
C TYR A 83 5.82 -0.23 -7.97
N LEU A 84 6.41 0.65 -8.77
CA LEU A 84 7.22 0.24 -9.93
C LEU A 84 8.67 -0.14 -9.59
N GLU A 85 9.28 0.44 -8.56
CA GLU A 85 10.65 0.09 -8.17
C GLU A 85 10.68 -1.18 -7.34
N TYR A 86 9.78 -1.30 -6.36
CA TYR A 86 9.72 -2.47 -5.47
C TYR A 86 9.51 -3.78 -6.23
N TRP A 87 8.68 -3.75 -7.28
CA TRP A 87 8.34 -4.95 -8.06
C TRP A 87 9.37 -5.29 -9.14
N LYS A 88 10.13 -4.29 -9.67
CA LYS A 88 11.30 -4.53 -10.52
C LYS A 88 12.43 -5.23 -9.74
N VAL A 89 12.62 -4.87 -8.48
CA VAL A 89 13.69 -5.41 -7.62
C VAL A 89 13.36 -6.81 -7.10
N ASN A 90 12.08 -7.13 -6.87
CA ASN A 90 11.67 -8.40 -6.27
C ASN A 90 11.13 -9.47 -7.27
N ASN A 91 11.09 -9.18 -8.57
CA ASN A 91 10.67 -10.09 -9.64
C ASN A 91 9.36 -10.87 -9.37
N ILE A 92 8.42 -10.26 -8.66
CA ILE A 92 7.14 -10.90 -8.35
C ILE A 92 6.17 -10.58 -9.50
N MET A 93 6.32 -11.25 -10.66
CA MET A 93 5.26 -11.19 -11.67
C MET A 93 4.08 -12.05 -11.19
N PHE A 94 3.03 -11.42 -10.67
CA PHE A 94 1.72 -12.06 -10.68
C PHE A 94 1.13 -11.87 -12.08
N TYR A 95 0.81 -13.00 -12.72
CA TYR A 95 0.17 -13.14 -14.03
C TYR A 95 -1.14 -12.35 -14.14
#